data_AF-A0A0K8UUW1-F1
#
_entry.id   AF-A0A0K8UUW1-F1
#
_cell.length_a   1.000
_cell.length_b   1.000
_cell.length_c   1.000
_cell.angle_alpha   90.00
_cell.angle_beta   90.00
_cell.angle_gamma   90.00
#
_symmetry.space_group_name_H-M   'P 1'
#
loop_
_entity.id
_entity.type
_entity.pdbx_description
1 polymer ?
#
loop_
_entity_poly.entity_id
_entity_poly.type
_entity_poly.pdbx_seq_one_letter_code
_entity_poly.pdbx_strand_id
1 'polypeptide(L)'
;MFKRTSYIVIFLLLLIQLISSLPRSSSSDSVDSILNEITTITPSAGENALPSGHNSFEEAIRKDLINYVNFELQQTNQIAKDVLADPSVYSIDSEVMQKELSLLRKFVTDSKEALNRVLPAEQLGSNTFFLFVIDKKIALKGFNRLRFFEFKQHIPEKQLIWDALKKHGWLEYHEEVNKKSDEYSLYMVDKFEKYVKTLSAAEKEKDKDMKDMMAAWNAYTKHERGMDKTAFGQRLFQINWKL
;
A
#
# COMPACT_ATOMS: atom_id res chain seq x y z
N MET A 1 -7.60 13.92 -38.90
CA MET A 1 -7.02 12.91 -37.99
C MET A 1 -5.53 13.14 -37.65
N PHE A 2 -5.01 14.38 -37.67
CA PHE A 2 -3.56 14.65 -37.63
C PHE A 2 -3.06 15.37 -36.36
N LYS A 3 -3.76 15.26 -35.22
CA LYS A 3 -3.36 15.97 -33.98
C LYS A 3 -2.84 15.07 -32.86
N ARG A 4 -3.29 13.81 -32.73
CA ARG A 4 -2.87 12.93 -31.62
C ARG A 4 -1.50 12.28 -31.84
N THR A 5 -1.14 11.97 -33.07
CA THR A 5 0.16 11.37 -33.42
C THR A 5 1.32 12.37 -33.28
N SER A 6 1.10 13.67 -33.53
CA SER A 6 2.13 14.70 -33.35
C SER A 6 2.59 14.85 -31.90
N TYR A 7 1.69 14.76 -30.92
CA TYR A 7 2.09 14.91 -29.51
C TYR A 7 2.94 13.75 -29.02
N ILE A 8 2.67 12.53 -29.50
CA ILE A 8 3.44 11.34 -29.14
C ILE A 8 4.86 11.45 -29.69
N VAL A 9 5.02 11.91 -30.93
CA VAL A 9 6.34 12.09 -31.55
C VAL A 9 7.16 13.18 -30.84
N ILE A 10 6.53 14.29 -30.47
CA ILE A 10 7.20 15.38 -29.72
C ILE A 10 7.63 14.89 -28.33
N PHE A 11 6.79 14.11 -27.64
CA PHE A 11 7.11 13.58 -26.32
C PHE A 11 8.26 12.55 -26.37
N LEU A 12 8.31 11.73 -27.42
CA LEU A 12 9.41 10.79 -27.67
C LEU A 12 10.73 11.50 -27.97
N LEU A 13 10.71 12.58 -28.74
CA LEU A 13 11.91 13.37 -29.04
C LEU A 13 12.48 14.07 -27.79
N LEU A 14 11.61 14.55 -26.91
CA LEU A 14 12.01 15.14 -25.63
C LEU A 14 12.63 14.12 -24.67
N LEU A 15 12.11 12.88 -24.65
CA LEU A 15 12.68 11.78 -23.86
C LEU A 15 14.08 11.38 -24.32
N ILE A 16 14.32 11.36 -25.64
CA ILE A 16 15.64 11.04 -26.19
C ILE A 16 16.66 12.14 -25.85
N GLN A 17 16.27 13.41 -25.89
CA GLN A 17 17.14 14.52 -25.47
C GLN A 17 17.46 14.49 -23.97
N LEU A 18 16.51 14.07 -23.13
CA LEU A 18 16.72 13.91 -21.68
C LEU A 18 17.77 12.82 -21.38
N ILE A 19 17.73 11.69 -22.10
CA ILE A 19 18.69 10.59 -21.91
C ILE A 19 20.08 10.95 -22.47
N SER A 20 20.12 11.78 -23.52
CA SER A 20 21.36 12.21 -24.18
C SER A 20 22.10 13.32 -23.44
N SER A 21 21.43 14.01 -22.49
CA SER A 21 21.99 15.09 -21.68
C SER A 21 22.42 14.64 -20.28
N LEU A 22 22.28 13.36 -19.94
CA LEU A 22 22.89 12.81 -18.73
C LEU A 22 24.42 12.74 -18.92
N PRO A 23 25.22 13.28 -17.99
CA PRO A 23 26.67 13.18 -18.06
C PRO A 23 27.08 11.71 -18.04
N ARG A 24 27.77 11.29 -19.09
CA ARG A 24 28.31 9.94 -19.25
C ARG A 24 29.41 9.76 -18.21
N SER A 25 29.20 8.87 -17.26
CA SER A 25 30.23 8.44 -16.30
C SER A 25 31.41 7.87 -17.09
N SER A 26 32.50 8.63 -17.12
CA SER A 26 33.81 8.16 -17.55
C SER A 26 34.46 7.48 -16.35
N SER A 27 34.81 6.21 -16.47
CA SER A 27 35.69 5.54 -15.53
C SER A 27 37.10 6.15 -15.61
N SER A 28 37.66 6.54 -14.48
CA SER A 28 39.11 6.55 -14.26
C SER A 28 39.37 6.67 -12.76
N ASP A 29 40.16 5.72 -12.27
CA ASP A 29 40.82 5.59 -10.98
C ASP A 29 41.11 6.89 -10.20
N SER A 30 40.84 6.88 -8.90
CA SER A 30 41.83 7.20 -7.86
C SER A 30 41.26 6.89 -6.47
N VAL A 31 41.88 5.87 -5.87
CA VAL A 31 41.89 5.63 -4.43
C VAL A 31 42.79 6.70 -3.80
N ASP A 32 42.48 7.06 -2.55
CA ASP A 32 43.20 7.95 -1.66
C ASP A 32 42.85 9.45 -1.71
N SER A 33 42.66 9.99 -0.51
CA SER A 33 42.59 11.41 -0.14
C SER A 33 41.21 12.02 0.13
N ILE A 34 40.44 11.49 1.08
CA ILE A 34 39.76 12.32 2.12
C ILE A 34 39.67 11.50 3.43
N LEU A 35 40.82 11.07 3.95
CA LEU A 35 41.00 10.67 5.34
C LEU A 35 41.82 11.80 5.98
N ASN A 36 41.17 12.90 6.37
CA ASN A 36 41.64 13.89 7.35
C ASN A 36 40.70 15.10 7.37
N GLU A 37 39.58 15.01 8.08
CA GLU A 37 39.11 16.11 8.93
C GLU A 37 38.07 15.58 9.92
N ILE A 38 38.56 15.05 11.04
CA ILE A 38 37.76 14.85 12.24
C ILE A 38 37.66 16.22 12.91
N THR A 39 36.61 16.98 12.62
CA THR A 39 36.18 18.07 13.49
C THR A 39 35.19 17.49 14.49
N THR A 40 35.65 17.29 15.73
CA THR A 40 34.83 16.94 16.88
C THR A 40 33.75 18.00 17.07
N ILE A 41 32.54 17.71 16.61
CA ILE A 41 31.34 18.47 16.98
C ILE A 41 30.78 17.79 18.23
N THR A 42 31.04 18.38 19.39
CA THR A 42 30.36 18.03 20.64
C THR A 42 28.85 18.13 20.39
N PRO A 43 28.05 17.06 20.58
CA PRO A 43 26.61 17.15 20.41
C PRO A 43 26.07 18.07 21.51
N SER A 44 25.61 19.26 21.12
CA SER A 44 24.76 20.09 21.97
C SER A 44 23.49 19.28 22.25
N ALA A 45 23.36 18.81 23.50
CA ALA A 45 22.19 18.12 23.99
C ALA A 45 21.00 19.10 23.97
N GLY A 46 20.22 19.11 22.88
CA GLY A 46 19.06 20.00 22.79
C GLY A 46 18.21 19.91 21.52
N GLU A 47 18.74 19.45 20.39
CA GLU A 47 17.99 19.43 19.12
C GLU A 47 18.04 18.04 18.47
N ASN A 48 16.88 17.51 18.11
CA ASN A 48 16.64 16.27 17.34
C ASN A 48 16.43 14.95 18.10
N ALA A 49 16.05 14.99 19.39
CA ALA A 49 15.33 13.84 19.94
C ALA A 49 13.91 13.86 19.36
N LEU A 50 13.61 13.02 18.36
CA LEU A 50 12.21 12.71 18.03
C LEU A 50 11.53 12.30 19.35
N PRO A 51 10.36 12.86 19.70
CA PRO A 51 9.66 12.44 20.90
C PRO A 51 9.46 10.93 20.81
N SER A 52 9.86 10.18 21.83
CA SER A 52 9.84 8.71 21.82
C SER A 52 8.46 8.14 21.47
N GLY A 53 7.38 8.92 21.67
CA GLY A 53 6.02 8.61 21.25
C GLY A 53 5.79 8.55 19.74
N HIS A 54 6.51 9.35 18.93
CA HIS A 54 6.37 9.37 17.45
C HIS A 54 6.75 8.04 16.83
N ASN A 55 7.92 7.50 17.23
CA ASN A 55 8.37 6.20 16.74
C ASN A 55 7.39 5.08 17.16
N SER A 56 6.84 5.15 18.37
CA SER A 56 5.86 4.17 18.86
C SER A 56 4.51 4.21 18.12
N PHE A 57 4.09 5.39 17.66
CA PHE A 57 2.86 5.57 16.89
C PHE A 57 3.01 5.02 15.48
N GLU A 58 4.07 5.45 14.77
CA GLU A 58 4.34 4.97 13.42
C GLU A 58 4.58 3.45 13.37
N GLU A 59 5.39 2.91 14.29
CA GLU A 59 5.65 1.47 14.36
C GLU A 59 4.36 0.67 14.60
N ALA A 60 3.49 1.16 15.49
CA ALA A 60 2.21 0.51 15.78
C ALA A 60 1.29 0.49 14.55
N ILE A 61 1.21 1.59 13.79
CA ILE A 61 0.43 1.67 12.55
C ILE A 61 1.04 0.77 11.47
N ARG A 62 2.36 0.85 11.27
CA ARG A 62 3.08 0.06 10.26
C ARG A 62 2.89 -1.44 10.48
N LYS A 63 3.03 -1.91 11.72
CA LYS A 63 2.83 -3.32 12.09
C LYS A 63 1.41 -3.78 11.78
N ASP A 64 0.41 -2.99 12.16
CA ASP A 64 -0.98 -3.40 11.99
C ASP A 64 -1.43 -3.34 10.52
N LEU A 65 -0.89 -2.41 9.73
CA LEU A 65 -1.06 -2.37 8.28
C LEU A 65 -0.50 -3.62 7.59
N ILE A 66 0.69 -4.10 8.01
CA ILE A 66 1.25 -5.36 7.50
C ILE A 66 0.31 -6.53 7.81
N ASN A 67 -0.21 -6.60 9.04
CA ASN A 67 -1.15 -7.65 9.43
C ASN A 67 -2.42 -7.61 8.58
N TYR A 68 -3.00 -6.42 8.39
CA TYR A 68 -4.18 -6.21 7.56
C TYR A 68 -3.96 -6.67 6.11
N VAL A 69 -2.86 -6.25 5.48
CA VAL A 69 -2.57 -6.62 4.08
C VAL A 69 -2.22 -8.10 3.93
N ASN A 70 -1.53 -8.69 4.92
CA ASN A 70 -1.27 -10.13 4.95
C ASN A 70 -2.57 -10.93 5.10
N PHE A 71 -3.49 -10.49 5.95
CA PHE A 71 -4.81 -11.09 6.07
C PHE A 71 -5.55 -11.08 4.73
N GLU A 72 -5.62 -9.94 4.05
CA GLU A 72 -6.24 -9.84 2.72
C GLU A 72 -5.61 -10.84 1.74
N LEU A 73 -4.27 -10.90 1.68
CA LEU A 73 -3.56 -11.81 0.78
C LEU A 73 -3.78 -13.28 1.12
N GLN A 74 -3.81 -13.65 2.39
CA GLN A 74 -4.02 -15.04 2.83
C GLN A 74 -5.42 -15.52 2.45
N GLN A 75 -6.44 -14.74 2.79
CA GLN A 75 -7.83 -15.10 2.51
C GLN A 75 -8.06 -15.20 1.00
N THR A 76 -7.65 -14.19 0.23
CA THR A 76 -7.83 -14.19 -1.22
C THR A 76 -7.05 -15.31 -1.92
N ASN A 77 -5.82 -15.61 -1.47
CA ASN A 77 -5.05 -16.76 -1.97
C ASN A 77 -5.79 -18.08 -1.73
N GLN A 78 -6.39 -18.25 -0.55
CA GLN A 78 -7.14 -19.44 -0.21
C GLN A 78 -8.38 -19.60 -1.09
N ILE A 79 -9.19 -18.54 -1.23
CA ILE A 79 -10.35 -18.52 -2.13
C ILE A 79 -9.95 -18.89 -3.56
N ALA A 80 -8.86 -18.31 -4.07
CA ALA A 80 -8.38 -18.61 -5.41
C ALA A 80 -7.97 -20.07 -5.60
N LYS A 81 -7.33 -20.69 -4.58
CA LYS A 81 -7.01 -22.12 -4.60
C LYS A 81 -8.27 -22.98 -4.61
N ASP A 82 -9.27 -22.62 -3.80
CA ASP A 82 -10.51 -23.38 -3.67
C ASP A 82 -11.35 -23.30 -4.95
N VAL A 83 -11.37 -22.13 -5.62
CA VAL A 83 -11.95 -21.97 -6.96
C VAL A 83 -11.23 -22.84 -7.99
N LEU A 84 -9.90 -22.87 -7.98
CA LEU A 84 -9.12 -23.73 -8.88
C LEU A 84 -9.31 -25.23 -8.57
N ALA A 85 -9.71 -25.59 -7.36
CA ALA A 85 -10.01 -26.96 -6.98
C ALA A 85 -11.48 -27.35 -7.28
N ASP A 86 -12.34 -26.40 -7.65
CA ASP A 86 -13.75 -26.66 -7.91
C ASP A 86 -13.94 -27.39 -9.26
N PRO A 87 -14.53 -28.60 -9.30
CA PRO A 87 -14.79 -29.28 -10.56
C PRO A 87 -15.67 -28.48 -11.52
N SER A 88 -16.54 -27.58 -11.00
CA SER A 88 -17.48 -26.83 -11.84
C SER A 88 -16.77 -25.86 -12.79
N VAL A 89 -15.58 -25.35 -12.45
CA VAL A 89 -14.86 -24.41 -13.32
C VAL A 89 -14.18 -25.11 -14.51
N TYR A 90 -14.22 -26.44 -14.55
CA TYR A 90 -13.70 -27.26 -15.64
C TYR A 90 -14.79 -27.85 -16.54
N SER A 91 -16.07 -27.51 -16.30
CA SER A 91 -17.18 -28.04 -17.10
C SER A 91 -17.26 -27.44 -18.51
N ILE A 92 -16.52 -26.36 -18.78
CA ILE A 92 -16.41 -25.73 -20.10
C ILE A 92 -14.94 -25.75 -20.52
N ASP A 93 -14.65 -26.42 -21.63
CA ASP A 93 -13.33 -26.36 -22.25
C ASP A 93 -13.33 -25.30 -23.35
N SER A 94 -12.85 -24.10 -23.02
CA SER A 94 -12.71 -22.99 -23.96
C SER A 94 -11.43 -22.19 -23.69
N GLU A 95 -10.90 -21.52 -24.72
CA GLU A 95 -9.73 -20.64 -24.58
C GLU A 95 -9.96 -19.55 -23.52
N VAL A 96 -11.20 -19.04 -23.45
CA VAL A 96 -11.58 -18.02 -22.47
C VAL A 96 -11.53 -18.59 -21.05
N MET A 97 -12.07 -19.78 -20.82
CA MET A 97 -11.98 -20.45 -19.52
C MET A 97 -10.52 -20.67 -19.12
N GLN A 98 -9.71 -21.22 -20.02
CA GLN A 98 -8.29 -21.47 -19.75
C GLN A 98 -7.52 -20.17 -19.40
N LYS A 99 -7.88 -19.04 -20.03
CA LYS A 99 -7.32 -17.73 -19.71
C LYS A 99 -7.69 -17.25 -18.32
N GLU A 100 -8.96 -17.37 -17.90
CA GLU A 100 -9.39 -16.98 -16.55
C GLU A 100 -8.75 -17.89 -15.47
N LEU A 101 -8.68 -19.20 -15.71
CA LEU A 101 -7.97 -20.14 -14.84
C LEU A 101 -6.47 -19.83 -14.74
N SER A 102 -5.83 -19.45 -15.85
CA SER A 102 -4.42 -19.02 -15.85
C SER A 102 -4.20 -17.77 -14.99
N LEU A 103 -5.12 -16.81 -15.02
CA LEU A 103 -5.05 -15.63 -14.16
C LEU A 103 -5.17 -15.98 -12.67
N LEU A 104 -6.07 -16.89 -12.31
CA LEU A 104 -6.20 -17.40 -10.94
C LEU A 104 -4.92 -18.11 -10.49
N ARG A 105 -4.34 -18.98 -11.33
CA ARG A 105 -3.07 -19.66 -11.02
C ARG A 105 -1.93 -18.67 -10.82
N LYS A 106 -1.83 -17.67 -11.70
CA LYS A 106 -0.83 -16.59 -11.56
C LYS A 106 -1.02 -15.85 -10.24
N PHE A 107 -2.26 -15.48 -9.91
CA PHE A 107 -2.54 -14.81 -8.65
C PHE A 107 -2.15 -15.67 -7.43
N VAL A 108 -2.44 -16.98 -7.42
CA VAL A 108 -2.02 -17.88 -6.33
C VAL A 108 -0.51 -17.89 -6.15
N THR A 109 0.26 -17.90 -7.24
CA THR A 109 1.73 -17.83 -7.21
C THR A 109 2.22 -16.48 -6.69
N ASP A 110 1.75 -15.38 -7.27
CA ASP A 110 2.18 -14.02 -6.93
C ASP A 110 1.87 -13.69 -5.46
N SER A 111 0.68 -14.07 -4.98
CA SER A 111 0.28 -13.84 -3.58
C SER A 111 1.07 -14.69 -2.59
N LYS A 112 1.39 -15.95 -2.93
CA LYS A 112 2.28 -16.77 -2.12
C LYS A 112 3.69 -16.17 -2.03
N GLU A 113 4.23 -15.68 -3.15
CA GLU A 113 5.51 -14.98 -3.16
C GLU A 113 5.45 -13.73 -2.29
N ALA A 114 4.43 -12.89 -2.47
CA ALA A 114 4.23 -11.67 -1.69
C ALA A 114 4.06 -11.95 -0.18
N LEU A 115 3.41 -13.05 0.20
CA LEU A 115 3.27 -13.47 1.60
C LEU A 115 4.61 -13.92 2.22
N ASN A 116 5.44 -14.61 1.44
CA ASN A 116 6.74 -15.10 1.89
C ASN A 116 7.82 -14.01 1.95
N ARG A 117 7.60 -12.86 1.31
CA ARG A 117 8.49 -11.70 1.46
C ARG A 117 8.41 -11.17 2.89
N VAL A 118 9.57 -11.10 3.53
CA VAL A 118 9.77 -10.52 4.87
C VAL A 118 10.46 -9.18 4.69
N LEU A 119 10.01 -8.15 5.41
CA LEU A 119 10.73 -6.88 5.50
C LEU A 119 11.88 -7.06 6.53
N PRO A 120 13.15 -6.96 6.13
CA PRO A 120 14.27 -7.07 7.08
C PRO A 120 14.15 -5.98 8.17
N ALA A 121 14.45 -6.33 9.42
CA ALA A 121 14.36 -5.40 10.56
C ALA A 121 15.23 -4.14 10.36
N GLU A 122 16.33 -4.27 9.61
CA GLU A 122 17.29 -3.21 9.28
C GLU A 122 16.78 -2.25 8.18
N GLN A 123 15.69 -2.59 7.49
CA GLN A 123 15.12 -1.83 6.37
C GLN A 123 13.78 -1.17 6.73
N LEU A 124 13.52 -0.88 8.00
CA LEU A 124 12.31 -0.21 8.49
C LEU A 124 12.23 1.30 8.21
N GLY A 125 13.05 1.82 7.28
CA GLY A 125 12.89 3.18 6.79
C GLY A 125 11.53 3.37 6.12
N SER A 126 10.94 4.56 6.27
CA SER A 126 9.59 4.90 5.78
C SER A 126 9.36 4.46 4.32
N ASN A 127 10.29 4.82 3.41
CA ASN A 127 10.18 4.49 1.99
C ASN A 127 10.19 2.97 1.71
N THR A 128 11.03 2.21 2.40
CA THR A 128 11.15 0.76 2.18
C THR A 128 9.94 0.01 2.74
N PHE A 129 9.39 0.48 3.85
CA PHE A 129 8.11 0.00 4.38
C PHE A 129 6.98 0.21 3.36
N PHE A 130 6.86 1.41 2.78
CA PHE A 130 5.80 1.68 1.80
C PHE A 130 5.94 0.82 0.54
N LEU A 131 7.15 0.66 0.01
CA LEU A 131 7.39 -0.24 -1.13
C LEU A 131 6.99 -1.69 -0.81
N PHE A 132 7.31 -2.18 0.40
CA PHE A 132 6.93 -3.50 0.85
C PHE A 132 5.42 -3.71 0.92
N VAL A 133 4.67 -2.73 1.44
CA VAL A 133 3.20 -2.78 1.47
C VAL A 133 2.60 -2.66 0.05
N ILE A 134 3.17 -1.79 -0.79
CA ILE A 134 2.72 -1.60 -2.19
C ILE A 134 2.84 -2.90 -2.98
N ASP A 135 3.95 -3.62 -2.87
CA ASP A 135 4.15 -4.90 -3.56
C ASP A 135 3.05 -5.90 -3.22
N LYS A 136 2.70 -6.03 -1.93
CA LYS A 136 1.60 -6.88 -1.48
C LYS A 136 0.25 -6.42 -2.04
N LYS A 137 -0.01 -5.10 -2.08
CA LYS A 137 -1.23 -4.56 -2.70
C LYS A 137 -1.28 -4.74 -4.23
N ILE A 138 -0.13 -4.76 -4.91
CA ILE A 138 -0.07 -5.06 -6.34
C ILE A 138 -0.49 -6.52 -6.59
N ALA A 139 -0.05 -7.47 -5.76
CA ALA A 139 -0.53 -8.84 -5.82
C ALA A 139 -2.05 -8.92 -5.60
N LEU A 140 -2.60 -8.20 -4.61
CA LEU A 140 -4.05 -8.12 -4.36
C LEU A 140 -4.85 -7.53 -5.53
N LYS A 141 -4.30 -6.56 -6.26
CA LYS A 141 -4.97 -5.99 -7.46
C LYS A 141 -5.26 -7.07 -8.52
N GLY A 142 -4.43 -8.11 -8.59
CA GLY A 142 -4.67 -9.26 -9.47
C GLY A 142 -6.00 -9.96 -9.18
N PHE A 143 -6.31 -10.18 -7.90
CA PHE A 143 -7.56 -10.80 -7.45
C PHE A 143 -8.75 -9.84 -7.52
N ASN A 144 -8.55 -8.56 -7.17
CA ASN A 144 -9.62 -7.55 -7.24
C ASN A 144 -10.15 -7.31 -8.65
N ARG A 145 -9.42 -7.70 -9.69
CA ARG A 145 -9.94 -7.74 -11.07
C ARG A 145 -11.12 -8.71 -11.22
N LEU A 146 -11.22 -9.75 -10.40
CA LEU A 146 -12.34 -10.67 -10.41
C LEU A 146 -13.63 -10.03 -9.89
N ARG A 147 -13.53 -8.89 -9.18
CA ARG A 147 -14.67 -8.07 -8.77
C ARG A 147 -15.45 -7.49 -9.96
N PHE A 148 -14.85 -7.42 -11.15
CA PHE A 148 -15.61 -7.10 -12.38
C PHE A 148 -16.68 -8.15 -12.70
N PHE A 149 -16.62 -9.33 -12.09
CA PHE A 149 -17.66 -10.36 -12.18
C PHE A 149 -18.84 -10.14 -11.22
N GLU A 150 -18.85 -9.05 -10.45
CA GLU A 150 -19.99 -8.72 -9.60
C GLU A 150 -21.07 -7.90 -10.36
N PHE A 151 -20.67 -7.18 -11.42
CA PHE A 151 -21.46 -6.07 -11.99
C PHE A 151 -21.90 -6.23 -13.45
N LYS A 152 -21.64 -7.38 -14.10
CA LYS A 152 -21.94 -7.55 -15.54
C LYS A 152 -22.68 -8.85 -15.82
N GLN A 153 -23.47 -8.87 -16.89
CA GLN A 153 -23.94 -10.13 -17.47
C GLN A 153 -22.72 -10.90 -17.98
N HIS A 154 -22.57 -12.16 -17.56
CA HIS A 154 -21.39 -12.96 -17.87
C HIS A 154 -21.61 -13.88 -19.04
N ILE A 155 -20.56 -14.03 -19.85
CA ILE A 155 -20.41 -15.23 -20.68
C ILE A 155 -20.31 -16.46 -19.75
N PRO A 156 -20.73 -17.65 -20.20
CA PRO A 156 -20.83 -18.84 -19.36
C PRO A 156 -19.57 -19.14 -18.54
N GLU A 157 -18.37 -18.94 -19.11
CA GLU A 157 -17.11 -19.17 -18.42
C GLU A 157 -16.94 -18.28 -17.19
N LYS A 158 -17.24 -17.00 -17.32
CA LYS A 158 -17.12 -16.02 -16.23
C LYS A 158 -18.18 -16.25 -15.16
N GLN A 159 -19.36 -16.72 -15.57
CA GLN A 159 -20.43 -17.08 -14.63
C GLN A 159 -20.00 -18.25 -13.74
N LEU A 160 -19.40 -19.30 -14.31
CA LEU A 160 -18.89 -20.43 -13.52
C LEU A 160 -17.80 -20.02 -12.53
N ILE A 161 -16.87 -19.15 -12.94
CA ILE A 161 -15.85 -18.60 -12.04
C ILE A 161 -16.51 -17.76 -10.92
N TRP A 162 -17.49 -16.94 -11.25
CA TRP A 162 -18.22 -16.14 -10.26
C TRP A 162 -19.00 -16.99 -9.25
N ASP A 163 -19.67 -18.04 -9.73
CA ASP A 163 -20.40 -18.95 -8.87
C ASP A 163 -19.46 -19.74 -7.95
N ALA A 164 -18.30 -20.16 -8.45
CA ALA A 164 -17.25 -20.75 -7.62
C ALA A 164 -16.69 -19.75 -6.59
N LEU A 165 -16.42 -18.49 -6.98
CA LEU A 165 -15.94 -17.46 -6.06
C LEU A 165 -16.93 -17.24 -4.90
N LYS A 166 -18.22 -17.10 -5.19
CA LYS A 166 -19.26 -16.97 -4.16
C LYS A 166 -19.31 -18.21 -3.26
N LYS A 167 -19.29 -19.41 -3.85
CA LYS A 167 -19.32 -20.68 -3.12
C LYS A 167 -18.14 -20.82 -2.15
N HIS A 168 -16.98 -20.27 -2.51
CA HIS A 168 -15.74 -20.39 -1.73
C HIS A 168 -15.41 -19.14 -0.91
N GLY A 169 -16.40 -18.34 -0.52
CA GLY A 169 -16.21 -17.33 0.53
C GLY A 169 -15.92 -15.90 0.05
N TRP A 170 -16.14 -15.57 -1.22
CA TRP A 170 -15.89 -14.22 -1.74
C TRP A 170 -16.72 -13.13 -1.04
N LEU A 171 -17.99 -13.42 -0.71
CA LEU A 171 -18.88 -12.45 -0.08
C LEU A 171 -18.50 -12.22 1.39
N GLU A 172 -18.26 -13.32 2.10
CA GLU A 172 -17.82 -13.36 3.50
C GLU A 172 -16.48 -12.65 3.66
N TYR A 173 -15.55 -12.85 2.71
CA TYR A 173 -14.29 -12.13 2.66
C TYR A 173 -14.49 -10.62 2.59
N HIS A 174 -15.42 -10.12 1.76
CA HIS A 174 -15.66 -8.68 1.66
C HIS A 174 -16.24 -8.08 2.94
N GLU A 175 -17.13 -8.81 3.61
CA GLU A 175 -17.64 -8.40 4.92
C GLU A 175 -16.53 -8.37 5.97
N GLU A 176 -15.67 -9.39 6.00
CA GLU A 176 -14.56 -9.48 6.94
C GLU A 176 -13.51 -8.39 6.69
N VAL A 177 -13.19 -8.10 5.43
CA VAL A 177 -12.29 -6.99 5.05
C VAL A 177 -12.83 -5.65 5.48
N ASN A 178 -14.12 -5.38 5.27
CA ASN A 178 -14.73 -4.13 5.72
C ASN A 178 -14.63 -3.99 7.24
N LYS A 179 -14.97 -5.06 7.97
CA LYS A 179 -14.84 -5.10 9.43
C LYS A 179 -13.40 -4.86 9.88
N LYS A 180 -12.42 -5.52 9.27
CA LYS A 180 -10.99 -5.37 9.58
C LYS A 180 -10.46 -3.97 9.27
N SER A 181 -10.94 -3.36 8.18
CA SER A 181 -10.62 -1.99 7.81
C SER A 181 -11.16 -0.98 8.84
N ASP A 182 -12.37 -1.21 9.34
CA ASP A 182 -12.96 -0.38 10.41
C ASP A 182 -12.20 -0.57 11.73
N GLU A 183 -11.88 -1.81 12.11
CA GLU A 183 -11.05 -2.12 13.29
C GLU A 183 -9.69 -1.41 13.22
N TYR A 184 -9.02 -1.47 12.08
CA TYR A 184 -7.75 -0.81 11.84
C TYR A 184 -7.88 0.73 11.92
N SER A 185 -8.95 1.29 11.36
CA SER A 185 -9.24 2.72 11.42
C SER A 185 -9.45 3.21 12.86
N LEU A 186 -10.21 2.46 13.66
CA LEU A 186 -10.42 2.77 15.07
C LEU A 186 -9.14 2.64 15.89
N TYR A 187 -8.32 1.62 15.62
CA TYR A 187 -7.03 1.44 16.26
C TYR A 187 -6.07 2.61 15.99
N MET A 188 -6.02 3.11 14.74
CA MET A 188 -5.24 4.31 14.40
C MET A 188 -5.68 5.52 15.23
N VAL A 189 -6.98 5.72 15.43
CA VAL A 189 -7.49 6.80 16.29
C VAL A 189 -6.99 6.64 17.71
N ASP A 190 -7.14 5.46 18.32
CA ASP A 190 -6.72 5.20 19.71
C ASP A 190 -5.21 5.42 19.91
N LYS A 191 -4.41 5.11 18.89
CA LYS A 191 -2.96 5.36 18.90
C LYS A 191 -2.65 6.85 18.72
N PHE A 192 -3.36 7.53 17.83
CA PHE A 192 -3.18 8.96 17.59
C PHE A 192 -3.58 9.78 18.82
N GLU A 193 -4.65 9.41 19.50
CA GLU A 193 -5.11 10.04 20.75
C GLU A 193 -4.04 10.03 21.85
N LYS A 194 -3.26 8.94 21.94
CA LYS A 194 -2.15 8.82 22.89
C LYS A 194 -0.98 9.66 22.44
N TYR A 195 -0.67 9.61 21.16
CA TYR A 195 0.45 10.33 20.55
C TYR A 195 0.27 11.86 20.60
N VAL A 196 -0.92 12.40 20.28
CA VAL A 196 -1.17 13.84 20.28
C VAL A 196 -1.02 14.49 21.66
N LYS A 197 -1.24 13.71 22.73
CA LYS A 197 -1.05 14.13 24.12
C LYS A 197 0.42 14.24 24.51
N THR A 198 1.33 13.56 23.78
CA THR A 198 2.78 13.67 24.02
C THR A 198 3.43 14.82 23.26
N LEU A 199 2.71 15.46 22.33
CA LEU A 199 3.26 16.51 21.48
C LEU A 199 3.19 17.90 22.13
N SER A 200 4.30 18.63 22.05
CA SER A 200 4.36 20.06 22.30
C SER A 200 3.62 20.88 21.23
N ALA A 201 3.39 22.16 21.49
CA ALA A 201 2.75 23.06 20.52
C ALA A 201 3.57 23.21 19.23
N ALA A 202 4.91 23.27 19.34
CA ALA A 202 5.80 23.37 18.19
C ALA A 202 5.74 22.10 17.32
N GLU A 203 5.68 20.92 17.96
CA GLU A 203 5.61 19.65 17.23
C GLU A 203 4.30 19.47 16.48
N LYS A 204 3.18 19.97 17.01
CA LYS A 204 1.86 19.96 16.33
C LYS A 204 1.82 20.79 15.05
N GLU A 205 2.77 21.70 14.88
CA GLU A 205 2.89 22.61 13.74
C GLU A 205 4.13 22.33 12.88
N LYS A 206 4.83 21.21 13.15
CA LYS A 206 6.16 20.93 12.61
C LYS A 206 6.20 20.82 11.09
N ASP A 207 5.25 20.09 10.51
CA ASP A 207 5.18 19.83 9.08
C ASP A 207 3.73 19.78 8.59
N LYS A 208 3.58 19.68 7.26
CA LYS A 208 2.28 19.70 6.61
C LYS A 208 1.40 18.52 7.04
N ASP A 209 1.96 17.33 7.16
CA ASP A 209 1.18 16.12 7.45
C ASP A 209 0.72 16.14 8.91
N MET A 210 1.57 16.62 9.82
CA MET A 210 1.18 16.88 11.21
C MET A 210 0.06 17.92 11.29
N LYS A 211 0.16 19.03 10.55
CA LYS A 211 -0.90 20.05 10.50
C LYS A 211 -2.21 19.49 9.97
N ASP A 212 -2.16 18.65 8.94
CA ASP A 212 -3.34 18.00 8.38
C ASP A 212 -3.96 17.01 9.38
N MET A 213 -3.14 16.24 10.12
CA MET A 213 -3.60 15.36 11.19
C MET A 213 -4.21 16.14 12.36
N MET A 214 -3.61 17.25 12.76
CA MET A 214 -4.11 18.13 13.81
C MET A 214 -5.41 18.83 13.41
N ALA A 215 -5.56 19.23 12.15
CA ALA A 215 -6.80 19.78 11.62
C ALA A 215 -7.94 18.74 11.68
N ALA A 216 -7.65 17.49 11.28
CA ALA A 216 -8.61 16.40 11.38
C ALA A 216 -8.96 16.07 12.85
N TRP A 217 -7.97 16.05 13.75
CA TRP A 217 -8.16 15.86 15.19
C TRP A 217 -9.08 16.92 15.81
N ASN A 218 -8.86 18.19 15.45
CA ASN A 218 -9.68 19.30 15.92
C ASN A 218 -11.13 19.18 15.41
N ALA A 219 -11.32 18.79 14.15
CA ALA A 219 -12.66 18.58 13.60
C ALA A 219 -13.39 17.42 14.32
N TYR A 220 -12.70 16.32 14.59
CA TYR A 220 -13.24 15.19 15.36
C TYR A 220 -13.64 15.57 16.79
N THR A 221 -12.72 16.18 17.55
CA THR A 221 -12.95 16.54 18.96
C THR A 221 -13.99 17.64 19.17
N LYS A 222 -14.20 18.49 18.16
CA LYS A 222 -15.25 19.53 18.18
C LYS A 222 -16.55 19.08 17.52
N HIS A 223 -16.64 17.82 17.07
CA HIS A 223 -17.77 17.28 16.31
C HIS A 223 -18.16 18.13 15.09
N GLU A 224 -17.17 18.77 14.46
CA GLU A 224 -17.38 19.63 13.30
C GLU A 224 -17.52 18.77 12.03
N ARG A 225 -18.37 19.24 11.11
CA ARG A 225 -18.54 18.66 9.75
C ARG A 225 -18.92 17.17 9.73
N GLY A 226 -19.55 16.67 10.78
CA GLY A 226 -19.95 15.25 10.88
C GLY A 226 -18.76 14.30 11.00
N MET A 227 -17.61 14.78 11.47
CA MET A 227 -16.43 13.95 11.68
C MET A 227 -16.59 13.06 12.91
N ASP A 228 -17.07 11.83 12.70
CA ASP A 228 -17.09 10.78 13.71
C ASP A 228 -15.74 10.05 13.80
N LYS A 229 -15.63 9.11 14.75
CA LYS A 229 -14.39 8.38 15.02
C LYS A 229 -13.91 7.57 13.80
N THR A 230 -14.83 6.98 13.04
CA THR A 230 -14.51 6.20 11.85
C THR A 230 -14.01 7.11 10.72
N ALA A 231 -14.71 8.22 10.46
CA ALA A 231 -14.31 9.22 9.48
C ALA A 231 -12.94 9.83 9.81
N PHE A 232 -12.65 10.06 11.10
CA PHE A 232 -11.34 10.51 11.54
C PHE A 232 -10.25 9.44 11.29
N GLY A 233 -10.50 8.18 11.65
CA GLY A 233 -9.57 7.07 11.37
C GLY A 233 -9.25 6.90 9.89
N GLN A 234 -10.27 6.98 9.02
CA GLN A 234 -10.08 6.96 7.57
C GLN A 234 -9.27 8.17 7.07
N ARG A 235 -9.46 9.35 7.67
CA ARG A 235 -8.67 10.53 7.34
C ARG A 235 -7.20 10.38 7.74
N LEU A 236 -6.94 9.85 8.93
CA LEU A 236 -5.58 9.51 9.38
C LEU A 236 -4.91 8.53 8.42
N PHE A 237 -5.62 7.49 7.99
CA PHE A 237 -5.12 6.54 7.00
C PHE A 237 -4.69 7.24 5.71
N GLN A 238 -5.54 8.11 5.15
CA GLN A 238 -5.26 8.83 3.90
C GLN A 238 -4.04 9.74 3.98
N ILE A 239 -3.81 10.38 5.14
CA ILE A 239 -2.66 11.25 5.36
C ILE A 239 -1.39 10.40 5.44
N ASN A 240 -1.39 9.36 6.28
CA ASN A 240 -0.24 8.48 6.47
C ASN A 240 0.07 7.61 5.23
N TRP A 241 -0.88 7.43 4.31
CA TRP A 241 -0.68 6.70 3.05
C TRP A 241 0.03 7.54 1.96
N LYS A 242 0.16 8.86 2.14
CA LYS A 242 0.83 9.77 1.19
C LYS A 242 2.31 9.99 1.48
N LEU A 243 2.76 9.56 2.66
CA LEU A 243 4.17 9.48 3.06
C LEU A 243 4.86 8.28 2.39
#